data_AF-N2BQN6-F1
#
_entry.id   AF-N2BQN6-F1
#
_cell.length_a   1.000
_cell.length_b   1.000
_cell.length_c   1.000
_cell.angle_alpha   90.00
_cell.angle_beta   90.00
_cell.angle_gamma   90.00
#
_symmetry.space_group_name_H-M   'P 1'
#
loop_
_entity.id
_entity.type
_entity.pdbx_description
1 polymer ?
#
loop_
_entity_poly.entity_id
_entity_poly.type
_entity_poly.pdbx_seq_one_letter_code
_entity_poly.pdbx_strand_id
1 'polypeptide(L)'
;MAYGYDAVNTDGGGLLDRAADLINGAGQSLASSIFKATAHVVNNGLFSVTLALVACFWVYNKIGREWSKEDFYKAGTWLIMFVCLKAIFANETYYKGFLEIVHYPIALFYAGIGGLSKMANPDDLLNVSNAFVGSMWANLSIKDIGFLFLLMILGLLTLLVIWLYILFLSIFIILINLVCAITLSICPIMLPCLIIPKFRGYFFSWLKLYTSTALQPAFATIIAGFMTSMILNQTTKITTQQQQDNFWSNPANVGTAMLDIFLIIILCLVAITLLSKIPQWTQQLIGSGDGEHKTGIAGAIAGAGAMAKQGFKGYTQARNDRNYQTGGQK
;
A
#
# COMPACT_ATOMS: atom_id res chain seq x y z
N MET A 1 8.04 1.96 -23.42
CA MET A 1 6.83 2.69 -23.01
C MET A 1 6.73 2.55 -21.51
N ALA A 2 6.40 3.67 -20.85
CA ALA A 2 6.61 3.91 -19.45
C ALA A 2 5.84 2.91 -18.58
N TYR A 3 6.52 2.37 -17.57
CA TYR A 3 5.86 1.59 -16.52
C TYR A 3 4.89 2.50 -15.78
N GLY A 4 3.61 2.52 -16.18
CA GLY A 4 2.45 2.82 -15.33
C GLY A 4 2.50 4.07 -14.46
N TYR A 5 3.36 5.02 -14.77
CA TYR A 5 3.55 6.33 -14.15
C TYR A 5 3.65 7.36 -15.29
N ASP A 6 2.69 7.32 -16.21
CA ASP A 6 2.50 8.49 -17.07
C ASP A 6 1.84 9.58 -16.22
N ALA A 7 2.71 10.48 -15.77
CA ALA A 7 2.48 11.91 -15.67
C ALA A 7 1.39 12.39 -14.69
N VAL A 8 1.79 12.55 -13.42
CA VAL A 8 1.67 13.92 -12.87
C VAL A 8 2.69 14.75 -13.63
N ASN A 9 2.20 15.73 -14.37
CA ASN A 9 2.89 16.64 -15.29
C ASN A 9 4.41 16.81 -15.04
N THR A 10 5.17 16.44 -16.08
CA THR A 10 6.45 17.07 -16.39
C THR A 10 6.23 18.57 -16.57
N ASP A 11 6.52 19.35 -15.54
CA ASP A 11 7.11 20.69 -15.60
C ASP A 11 7.28 21.23 -14.18
N GLY A 12 8.45 20.95 -13.58
CA GLY A 12 8.86 21.47 -12.27
C GLY A 12 8.76 20.52 -11.07
N GLY A 13 8.69 19.19 -11.31
CA GLY A 13 8.33 18.17 -10.32
C GLY A 13 9.00 18.29 -8.95
N GLY A 14 8.14 18.27 -7.92
CA GLY A 14 8.50 18.38 -6.50
C GLY A 14 9.36 17.22 -6.02
N LEU A 15 9.65 17.20 -4.71
CA LEU A 15 10.57 16.22 -4.11
C LEU A 15 10.13 14.76 -4.34
N LEU A 16 8.81 14.52 -4.40
CA LEU A 16 8.22 13.20 -4.65
C LEU A 16 8.48 12.67 -6.06
N ASP A 17 8.37 13.52 -7.08
CA ASP A 17 8.53 13.12 -8.48
C ASP A 17 9.98 12.74 -8.76
N ARG A 18 10.93 13.55 -8.24
CA ARG A 18 12.37 13.24 -8.36
C ARG A 18 12.75 11.95 -7.65
N ALA A 19 12.15 11.69 -6.49
CA ALA A 19 12.39 10.45 -5.76
C ALA A 19 11.80 9.23 -6.50
N ALA A 20 10.61 9.38 -7.08
CA ALA A 20 9.98 8.34 -7.89
C ALA A 20 10.81 8.01 -9.14
N ASP A 21 11.32 9.02 -9.85
CA ASP A 21 12.16 8.84 -11.03
C ASP A 21 13.45 8.07 -10.73
N LEU A 22 14.12 8.41 -9.63
CA LEU A 22 15.36 7.75 -9.22
C LEU A 22 15.11 6.27 -8.88
N ILE A 23 14.01 5.97 -8.18
CA ILE A 23 13.61 4.59 -7.83
C ILE A 23 13.23 3.81 -9.08
N ASN A 24 12.45 4.41 -9.98
CA ASN A 24 12.03 3.77 -11.23
C ASN A 24 13.25 3.42 -12.11
N GLY A 25 14.23 4.32 -12.21
CA GLY A 25 15.48 4.05 -12.91
C GLY A 25 16.28 2.88 -12.32
N ALA A 26 16.44 2.86 -10.99
CA ALA A 26 17.14 1.79 -10.29
C ALA A 26 16.40 0.43 -10.44
N GLY A 27 15.07 0.44 -10.30
CA GLY A 27 14.21 -0.72 -10.44
C GLY A 27 14.28 -1.35 -11.83
N GLN A 28 14.24 -0.51 -12.88
CA GLN A 28 14.34 -0.99 -14.26
C GLN A 28 15.71 -1.59 -14.57
N SER A 29 16.79 -0.99 -14.05
CA SER A 29 18.14 -1.52 -14.19
C SER A 29 18.28 -2.90 -13.54
N LEU A 30 17.73 -3.06 -12.33
CA LEU A 30 17.71 -4.34 -11.62
C LEU A 30 16.89 -5.40 -12.38
N ALA A 31 15.68 -5.05 -12.82
CA ALA A 31 14.81 -5.95 -13.58
C ALA A 31 15.44 -6.39 -14.90
N SER A 32 16.07 -5.48 -15.64
CA SER A 32 16.77 -5.80 -16.90
C SER A 32 17.95 -6.75 -16.66
N SER A 33 18.70 -6.54 -15.57
CA SER A 33 19.83 -7.41 -15.20
C SER A 33 19.37 -8.82 -14.86
N ILE A 34 18.34 -8.96 -14.03
CA ILE A 34 17.76 -10.26 -13.66
C ILE A 34 17.10 -10.94 -14.87
N PHE A 35 16.43 -10.17 -15.72
CA PHE A 35 15.86 -10.70 -16.96
C PHE A 35 16.93 -11.31 -17.85
N LYS A 36 18.03 -10.60 -18.13
CA LYS A 36 19.12 -11.10 -18.97
C LYS A 36 19.72 -12.40 -18.42
N ALA A 37 19.99 -12.44 -17.11
CA ALA A 37 20.50 -13.65 -16.45
C ALA A 37 19.51 -14.82 -16.57
N THR A 38 18.23 -14.58 -16.34
CA THR A 38 17.20 -15.62 -16.40
C THR A 38 16.92 -16.08 -17.84
N ALA A 39 16.87 -15.15 -18.79
CA ALA A 39 16.71 -15.43 -20.21
C ALA A 39 17.83 -16.32 -20.74
N HIS A 40 19.08 -16.09 -20.30
CA HIS A 40 20.21 -16.94 -20.65
C HIS A 40 20.01 -18.40 -20.16
N VAL A 41 19.50 -18.60 -18.95
CA VAL A 41 19.19 -19.94 -18.42
C VAL A 41 18.02 -20.59 -19.16
N VAL A 42 16.92 -19.86 -19.32
CA VAL A 42 15.70 -20.37 -19.95
C VAL A 42 15.92 -20.69 -21.43
N ASN A 43 16.67 -19.87 -22.15
CA ASN A 43 16.97 -20.10 -23.58
C ASN A 43 18.14 -21.05 -23.82
N ASN A 44 18.78 -21.54 -22.75
CA ASN A 44 19.82 -22.55 -22.88
C ASN A 44 19.24 -23.85 -23.46
N GLY A 45 20.00 -24.49 -24.36
CA GLY A 45 19.65 -25.80 -24.92
C GLY A 45 19.43 -26.85 -23.85
N LEU A 46 20.21 -26.85 -22.76
CA LEU A 46 20.05 -27.78 -21.64
C LEU A 46 18.70 -27.63 -20.94
N PHE A 47 18.19 -26.41 -20.77
CA PHE A 47 16.89 -26.18 -20.16
C PHE A 47 15.77 -26.73 -21.04
N SER A 48 15.84 -26.47 -22.35
CA SER A 48 14.90 -27.03 -23.34
C SER A 48 14.94 -28.56 -23.36
N VAL A 49 16.13 -29.15 -23.37
CA VAL A 49 16.32 -30.62 -23.36
C VAL A 49 15.78 -31.23 -22.07
N THR A 50 16.04 -30.61 -20.92
CA THR A 50 15.54 -31.10 -19.62
C THR A 50 14.02 -31.11 -19.59
N LEU A 51 13.36 -30.04 -20.06
CA LEU A 51 11.91 -29.99 -20.13
C LEU A 51 11.34 -30.97 -21.17
N ALA A 52 12.01 -31.16 -22.30
CA ALA A 52 11.63 -32.19 -23.28
C ALA A 52 11.73 -33.61 -22.69
N LEU A 53 12.79 -33.92 -21.94
CA LEU A 53 12.92 -35.19 -21.23
C LEU A 53 11.81 -35.38 -20.21
N VAL A 54 11.45 -34.35 -19.42
CA VAL A 54 10.33 -34.42 -18.48
C VAL A 54 9.02 -34.75 -19.21
N ALA A 55 8.77 -34.13 -20.38
CA ALA A 55 7.61 -34.46 -21.20
C ALA A 55 7.65 -35.90 -21.72
N CYS A 56 8.80 -36.37 -22.21
CA CYS A 56 8.98 -37.76 -22.65
C CYS A 56 8.76 -38.76 -21.51
N PHE A 57 9.29 -38.52 -20.31
CA PHE A 57 9.05 -39.36 -19.14
C PHE A 57 7.58 -39.37 -18.72
N TRP A 58 6.90 -38.22 -18.82
CA TRP A 58 5.48 -38.13 -18.53
C TRP A 58 4.65 -38.96 -19.52
N VAL A 59 4.94 -38.85 -20.82
CA VAL A 59 4.30 -39.67 -21.87
C VAL A 59 4.60 -41.15 -21.66
N TYR A 60 5.86 -41.51 -21.39
CA TYR A 60 6.29 -42.88 -21.13
C TYR A 60 5.52 -43.52 -19.97
N ASN A 61 5.34 -42.80 -18.86
CA ASN A 61 4.55 -43.27 -17.71
C ASN A 61 3.05 -43.46 -18.01
N LYS A 62 2.57 -42.95 -19.16
CA LYS A 62 1.20 -43.11 -19.64
C LYS A 62 1.07 -44.16 -20.75
N ILE A 63 2.16 -44.63 -21.34
CA ILE A 63 2.15 -45.75 -22.29
C ILE A 63 1.62 -47.00 -21.58
N GLY A 64 0.63 -47.67 -22.17
CA GLY A 64 -0.02 -48.84 -21.58
C GLY A 64 -1.18 -48.53 -20.63
N ARG A 65 -1.55 -47.25 -20.46
CA ARG A 65 -2.78 -46.82 -19.76
C ARG A 65 -3.74 -46.15 -20.73
N GLU A 66 -5.03 -46.18 -20.42
CA GLU A 66 -6.02 -45.44 -21.21
C GLU A 66 -5.81 -43.92 -21.09
N TRP A 67 -5.92 -43.25 -22.24
CA TRP A 67 -5.82 -41.79 -22.32
C TRP A 67 -7.17 -41.17 -21.97
N SER A 68 -7.21 -40.41 -20.88
CA SER A 68 -8.39 -39.64 -20.51
C SER A 68 -8.39 -38.25 -21.16
N LYS A 69 -9.57 -37.63 -21.31
CA LYS A 69 -9.67 -36.23 -21.73
C LYS A 69 -8.87 -35.28 -20.83
N GLU A 70 -8.76 -35.59 -19.54
CA GLU A 70 -7.98 -34.80 -18.59
C GLU A 70 -6.48 -34.84 -18.87
N ASP A 71 -5.96 -35.97 -19.35
CA ASP A 71 -4.54 -36.11 -19.66
C ASP A 71 -4.14 -35.21 -20.85
N PHE A 72 -5.00 -35.16 -21.88
CA PHE A 72 -4.83 -34.22 -23.00
C PHE A 72 -4.91 -32.76 -22.54
N TYR A 73 -5.83 -32.44 -21.63
CA TYR A 73 -5.93 -31.08 -21.08
C TYR A 73 -4.68 -30.68 -20.30
N LYS A 74 -4.14 -31.58 -19.46
CA LYS A 74 -2.90 -31.35 -18.69
C LYS A 74 -1.68 -31.18 -19.62
N ALA A 75 -1.55 -32.02 -20.65
CA ALA A 75 -0.49 -31.93 -21.64
C ALA A 75 -0.59 -30.62 -22.46
N GLY A 76 -1.79 -30.28 -22.94
CA GLY A 76 -2.05 -29.04 -23.67
C GLY A 76 -1.73 -27.80 -22.83
N THR A 77 -2.18 -27.77 -21.57
CA THR A 77 -1.88 -26.67 -20.64
C THR A 77 -0.38 -26.53 -20.42
N TRP A 78 0.35 -27.64 -20.24
CA TRP A 78 1.80 -27.61 -20.06
C TRP A 78 2.53 -27.08 -21.31
N LEU A 79 2.12 -27.52 -22.50
CA LEU A 79 2.71 -27.09 -23.76
C LEU A 79 2.46 -25.60 -24.02
N ILE A 80 1.23 -25.13 -23.83
CA ILE A 80 0.88 -23.70 -23.93
C ILE A 80 1.75 -22.88 -22.99
N MET A 81 1.89 -23.30 -21.73
CA MET A 81 2.70 -22.60 -20.73
C MET A 81 4.18 -22.55 -21.11
N PHE A 82 4.72 -23.64 -21.67
CA PHE A 82 6.10 -23.68 -22.17
C PHE A 82 6.31 -22.72 -23.34
N VAL A 83 5.39 -22.70 -24.31
CA VAL A 83 5.45 -21.80 -25.47
C VAL A 83 5.33 -20.35 -25.03
N CYS A 84 4.37 -20.02 -24.15
CA CYS A 84 4.22 -18.68 -23.59
C CYS A 84 5.50 -18.23 -22.86
N LEU A 85 6.10 -19.10 -22.05
CA LEU A 85 7.33 -18.79 -21.35
C LEU A 85 8.49 -18.49 -22.32
N LYS A 86 8.67 -19.32 -23.35
CA LYS A 86 9.68 -19.09 -24.38
C LYS A 86 9.42 -17.79 -25.16
N ALA A 87 8.17 -17.46 -25.45
CA ALA A 87 7.81 -16.21 -26.11
C ALA A 87 8.17 -14.98 -25.25
N ILE A 88 7.88 -15.03 -23.94
CA ILE A 88 8.23 -13.97 -22.99
C ILE A 88 9.75 -13.76 -22.93
N PHE A 89 10.52 -14.84 -22.88
CA PHE A 89 11.99 -14.79 -22.81
C PHE A 89 12.69 -14.65 -24.17
N ALA A 90 11.96 -14.59 -25.29
CA ALA A 90 12.58 -14.43 -26.61
C ALA A 90 13.21 -13.04 -26.79
N ASN A 91 12.64 -12.01 -26.18
CA ASN A 91 13.17 -10.64 -26.21
C ASN A 91 12.69 -9.84 -24.98
N GLU A 92 13.49 -8.90 -24.52
CA GLU A 92 13.15 -7.97 -23.43
C GLU A 92 11.87 -7.15 -23.75
N THR A 93 11.61 -6.85 -25.03
CA THR A 93 10.36 -6.17 -25.44
C THR A 93 9.12 -6.99 -25.12
N TYR A 94 9.13 -8.30 -25.40
CA TYR A 94 7.98 -9.17 -25.10
C TYR A 94 7.81 -9.37 -23.59
N TYR A 95 8.92 -9.43 -22.87
CA TYR A 95 8.89 -9.42 -21.41
C TYR A 95 8.25 -8.15 -20.84
N LYS A 96 8.61 -6.97 -21.36
CA LYS A 96 7.96 -5.70 -20.96
C LYS A 96 6.46 -5.70 -21.27
N GLY A 97 6.05 -6.19 -22.44
CA GLY A 97 4.62 -6.36 -22.76
C GLY A 97 3.90 -7.32 -21.81
N PHE A 98 4.56 -8.40 -21.37
CA PHE A 98 4.00 -9.28 -20.34
C PHE A 98 3.85 -8.57 -18.99
N LEU A 99 4.83 -7.76 -18.60
CA LEU A 99 4.74 -6.97 -17.36
C LEU A 99 3.56 -6.00 -17.40
N GLU A 100 3.24 -5.40 -18.55
CA GLU A 100 2.04 -4.54 -18.69
C GLU A 100 0.75 -5.30 -18.38
N ILE A 101 0.64 -6.56 -18.83
CA ILE A 101 -0.51 -7.42 -18.50
C ILE A 101 -0.58 -7.67 -16.99
N VAL A 102 0.57 -7.92 -16.34
CA VAL A 102 0.65 -8.11 -14.88
C VAL A 102 0.24 -6.84 -14.12
N HIS A 103 0.56 -5.65 -14.65
CA HIS A 103 0.19 -4.37 -14.05
C HIS A 103 -1.26 -3.97 -14.32
N TYR A 104 -1.93 -4.57 -15.32
CA TYR A 104 -3.23 -4.13 -15.80
C TYR A 104 -4.31 -4.00 -14.70
N PRO A 105 -4.47 -4.94 -13.75
CA PRO A 105 -5.46 -4.80 -12.68
C PRO A 105 -5.21 -3.57 -11.79
N ILE A 106 -3.94 -3.22 -11.59
CA ILE A 106 -3.53 -2.06 -10.78
C ILE A 106 -3.82 -0.78 -11.56
N ALA A 107 -3.54 -0.75 -12.86
CA ALA A 107 -3.84 0.39 -13.72
C ALA A 107 -5.34 0.73 -13.75
N LEU A 108 -6.22 -0.27 -13.77
CA LEU A 108 -7.66 -0.07 -13.65
C LEU A 108 -8.05 0.57 -12.31
N PHE A 109 -7.39 0.16 -11.22
CA PHE A 109 -7.62 0.73 -9.91
C PHE A 109 -7.19 2.21 -9.86
N TYR A 110 -6.01 2.54 -10.40
CA TYR A 110 -5.53 3.93 -10.53
C TYR A 110 -6.46 4.80 -11.39
N ALA A 111 -6.97 4.27 -12.51
CA ALA A 111 -7.94 4.97 -13.34
C ALA A 111 -9.22 5.30 -12.57
N GLY A 112 -9.68 4.41 -11.69
CA GLY A 112 -10.85 4.63 -10.83
C GLY A 112 -10.66 5.75 -9.80
N ILE A 113 -9.43 6.00 -9.35
CA ILE A 113 -9.14 7.01 -8.32
C ILE A 113 -8.59 8.33 -8.87
N GLY A 114 -8.46 8.49 -10.19
CA GLY A 114 -7.71 9.59 -10.83
C GLY A 114 -8.13 11.02 -10.47
N GLY A 115 -9.32 11.23 -9.90
CA GLY A 115 -9.72 12.53 -9.35
C GLY A 115 -9.10 12.88 -7.99
N LEU A 116 -8.70 11.88 -7.19
CA LEU A 116 -8.19 12.05 -5.83
C LEU A 116 -6.71 12.46 -5.79
N SER A 117 -5.93 12.11 -6.81
CA SER A 117 -4.50 12.44 -6.88
C SER A 117 -4.24 13.95 -6.93
N LYS A 118 -5.15 14.72 -7.54
CA LYS A 118 -5.08 16.19 -7.59
C LYS A 118 -5.37 16.87 -6.24
N MET A 119 -5.98 16.17 -5.29
CA MET A 119 -6.33 16.71 -3.97
C MET A 119 -5.25 16.46 -2.90
N ALA A 120 -4.23 15.67 -3.22
CA ALA A 120 -3.16 15.29 -2.31
C ALA A 120 -1.88 16.12 -2.51
N ASN A 121 -1.98 17.36 -3.00
CA ASN A 121 -0.81 18.17 -3.30
C ASN A 121 -0.13 18.66 -2.00
N PRO A 122 1.06 18.14 -1.63
CA PRO A 122 1.72 18.50 -0.38
C PRO A 122 2.23 19.95 -0.40
N ASP A 123 2.48 20.51 -1.60
CA ASP A 123 3.00 21.86 -1.77
C ASP A 123 1.99 22.92 -1.34
N ASP A 124 0.70 22.69 -1.61
CA ASP A 124 -0.37 23.58 -1.17
C ASP A 124 -0.47 23.60 0.36
N LEU A 125 -0.28 22.44 0.99
CA LEU A 125 -0.30 22.31 2.44
C LEU A 125 0.95 22.94 3.10
N LEU A 126 2.12 22.88 2.45
CA LEU A 126 3.32 23.63 2.85
C LEU A 126 3.09 25.15 2.74
N ASN A 127 2.54 25.62 1.63
CA ASN A 127 2.31 27.04 1.41
C ASN A 127 1.30 27.63 2.42
N VAL A 128 0.18 26.93 2.63
CA VAL A 128 -0.86 27.37 3.59
C VAL A 128 -0.35 27.30 5.03
N SER A 129 0.44 26.28 5.40
CA SER A 129 1.00 26.19 6.76
C SER A 129 2.07 27.25 7.04
N ASN A 130 2.89 27.61 6.06
CA ASN A 130 3.85 28.72 6.18
C ASN A 130 3.14 30.08 6.29
N ALA A 131 2.09 30.30 5.50
CA ALA A 131 1.28 31.52 5.57
C ALA A 131 0.60 31.68 6.94
N PHE A 132 0.08 30.58 7.50
CA PHE A 132 -0.52 30.55 8.82
C PHE A 132 0.46 30.94 9.95
N VAL A 133 1.71 30.49 9.93
CA VAL A 133 2.70 30.91 10.94
C VAL A 133 3.20 32.33 10.68
N GLY A 134 3.36 32.71 9.41
CA GLY A 134 3.75 34.07 9.01
C GLY A 134 2.78 35.14 9.51
N SER A 135 1.47 34.87 9.46
CA SER A 135 0.45 35.77 10.01
C SER A 135 0.52 35.87 11.53
N MET A 136 0.85 34.78 12.26
CA MET A 136 1.08 34.83 13.70
C MET A 136 2.30 35.68 14.06
N TRP A 137 3.38 35.55 13.29
CA TRP A 137 4.61 36.30 13.51
C TRP A 137 4.44 37.80 13.30
N ALA A 138 3.69 38.19 12.26
CA ALA A 138 3.44 39.59 11.92
C ALA A 138 2.63 40.36 12.98
N ASN A 139 1.84 39.65 13.80
CA ASN A 139 0.94 40.25 14.80
C ASN A 139 1.48 40.20 16.23
N LEU A 140 2.77 39.88 16.42
CA LEU A 140 3.44 39.90 17.72
C LEU A 140 3.68 41.34 18.19
N SER A 141 2.84 41.80 19.12
CA SER A 141 3.01 43.06 19.85
C SER A 141 3.63 42.79 21.23
N ILE A 142 4.58 43.65 21.66
CA ILE A 142 5.23 43.56 22.99
C ILE A 142 4.21 43.73 24.13
N LYS A 143 3.02 44.27 23.86
CA LYS A 143 1.98 44.53 24.87
C LYS A 143 1.19 43.28 25.28
N ASP A 144 1.16 42.24 24.44
CA ASP A 144 0.28 41.07 24.61
C ASP A 144 1.07 39.74 24.76
N ILE A 145 2.33 39.85 25.19
CA ILE A 145 3.32 38.77 25.20
C ILE A 145 2.82 37.49 25.86
N GLY A 146 2.07 37.54 26.97
CA GLY A 146 1.67 36.32 27.69
C GLY A 146 0.75 35.38 26.90
N PHE A 147 -0.38 35.91 26.39
CA PHE A 147 -1.39 35.11 25.70
C PHE A 147 -1.01 34.80 24.25
N LEU A 148 -0.39 35.77 23.54
CA LEU A 148 0.10 35.56 22.18
C LEU A 148 1.26 34.57 22.11
N PHE A 149 2.09 34.48 23.16
CA PHE A 149 3.20 33.52 23.21
C PHE A 149 2.73 32.06 23.26
N LEU A 150 1.65 31.77 24.02
CA LEU A 150 1.07 30.42 24.06
C LEU A 150 0.48 30.04 22.70
N LEU A 151 -0.22 30.96 22.04
CA LEU A 151 -0.75 30.74 20.70
C LEU A 151 0.36 30.52 19.67
N MET A 152 1.47 31.24 19.79
CA MET A 152 2.65 31.07 18.94
C MET A 152 3.28 29.68 19.12
N ILE A 153 3.45 29.21 20.36
CA ILE A 153 3.93 27.84 20.63
C ILE A 153 3.00 26.82 19.99
N LEU A 154 1.68 27.02 20.11
CA LEU A 154 0.69 26.13 19.51
C LEU A 154 0.73 26.17 17.97
N GLY A 155 0.95 27.35 17.37
CA GLY A 155 1.14 27.50 15.93
C GLY A 155 2.39 26.80 15.41
N LEU A 156 3.51 26.93 16.11
CA LEU A 156 4.76 26.22 15.80
C LEU A 156 4.61 24.70 15.95
N LEU A 157 3.91 24.24 16.99
CA LEU A 157 3.59 22.82 17.15
C LEU A 157 2.76 22.30 15.98
N THR A 158 1.81 23.10 15.49
CA THR A 158 0.95 22.75 14.35
C THR A 158 1.76 22.64 13.06
N LEU A 159 2.68 23.58 12.82
CA LEU A 159 3.62 23.51 11.71
C LEU A 159 4.47 22.23 11.78
N LEU A 160 5.04 21.94 12.95
CA LEU A 160 5.84 20.73 13.16
C LEU A 160 5.05 19.46 12.81
N VAL A 161 3.81 19.36 13.27
CA VAL A 161 2.95 18.18 13.04
C VAL A 161 2.57 18.05 11.56
N ILE A 162 2.27 19.16 10.88
CA ILE A 162 1.99 19.19 9.43
C ILE A 162 3.22 18.71 8.64
N TRP A 163 4.41 19.22 8.97
CA TRP A 163 5.64 18.85 8.29
C TRP A 163 6.00 17.39 8.53
N LEU A 164 5.77 16.88 9.74
CA LEU A 164 5.94 15.48 10.07
C LEU A 164 4.99 14.61 9.24
N TYR A 165 3.73 15.03 9.05
CA TYR A 165 2.78 14.34 8.18
C TYR A 165 3.27 14.28 6.72
N ILE A 166 3.72 15.41 6.14
CA ILE A 166 4.24 15.45 4.76
C ILE A 166 5.48 14.57 4.61
N LEU A 167 6.40 14.64 5.56
CA LEU A 167 7.61 13.81 5.57
C LEU A 167 7.26 12.33 5.66
N PHE A 168 6.32 11.96 6.54
CA PHE A 168 5.85 10.59 6.67
C PHE A 168 5.21 10.08 5.37
N LEU A 169 4.29 10.85 4.78
CA LEU A 169 3.67 10.52 3.50
C LEU A 169 4.72 10.31 2.40
N SER A 170 5.72 11.19 2.36
CA SER A 170 6.76 11.14 1.33
C SER A 170 7.63 9.91 1.45
N ILE A 171 8.16 9.63 2.64
CA ILE A 171 8.96 8.43 2.90
C ILE A 171 8.13 7.17 2.63
N PHE A 172 6.86 7.18 3.00
CA PHE A 172 5.95 6.04 2.82
C PHE A 172 5.76 5.69 1.33
N ILE A 173 5.45 6.68 0.48
CA ILE A 173 5.29 6.48 -0.97
C ILE A 173 6.60 5.99 -1.62
N ILE A 174 7.72 6.63 -1.27
CA ILE A 174 9.06 6.28 -1.75
C ILE A 174 9.38 4.81 -1.40
N LEU A 175 9.18 4.42 -0.15
CA LEU A 175 9.48 3.06 0.31
C LEU A 175 8.62 2.01 -0.40
N ILE A 176 7.33 2.26 -0.56
CA ILE A 176 6.44 1.33 -1.27
C ILE A 176 6.85 1.16 -2.72
N ASN A 177 7.16 2.27 -3.42
CA ASN A 177 7.59 2.22 -4.81
C ASN A 177 8.90 1.44 -4.95
N LEU A 178 9.83 1.59 -4.01
CA LEU A 178 11.06 0.81 -3.97
C LEU A 178 10.77 -0.70 -3.78
N VAL A 179 9.92 -1.07 -2.83
CA VAL A 179 9.57 -2.48 -2.58
C VAL A 179 8.82 -3.07 -3.79
N CYS A 180 7.95 -2.29 -4.43
CA CYS A 180 7.25 -2.69 -5.65
C CYS A 180 8.24 -2.97 -6.79
N ALA A 181 9.21 -2.07 -7.01
CA ALA A 181 10.24 -2.22 -8.02
C ALA A 181 11.13 -3.45 -7.78
N ILE A 182 11.56 -3.68 -6.53
CA ILE A 182 12.33 -4.87 -6.14
C ILE A 182 11.50 -6.14 -6.38
N THR A 183 10.25 -6.17 -5.93
CA THR A 183 9.40 -7.35 -6.09
C THR A 183 9.14 -7.66 -7.57
N LEU A 184 8.92 -6.63 -8.39
CA LEU A 184 8.75 -6.76 -9.83
C LEU A 184 10.01 -7.28 -10.51
N SER A 185 11.20 -6.86 -10.06
CA SER A 185 12.49 -7.32 -10.62
C SER A 185 12.71 -8.83 -10.50
N ILE A 186 12.04 -9.49 -9.53
CA ILE A 186 12.11 -10.94 -9.31
C ILE A 186 11.19 -11.71 -10.28
N CYS A 187 10.27 -11.03 -10.98
CA CYS A 187 9.33 -11.64 -11.95
C CYS A 187 9.96 -12.65 -12.91
N PRO A 188 11.11 -12.39 -13.57
CA PRO A 188 11.72 -13.34 -14.50
C PRO A 188 12.01 -14.68 -13.83
N ILE A 189 12.46 -14.67 -12.58
CA ILE A 189 12.80 -15.89 -11.82
C ILE A 189 11.54 -16.70 -11.50
N MET A 190 10.42 -16.02 -11.25
CA MET A 190 9.16 -16.67 -10.90
C MET A 190 8.45 -17.30 -12.10
N LEU A 191 8.70 -16.82 -13.32
CA LEU A 191 8.04 -17.30 -14.53
C LEU A 191 8.29 -18.80 -14.81
N PRO A 192 9.53 -19.32 -14.75
CA PRO A 192 9.79 -20.76 -14.89
C PRO A 192 9.02 -21.65 -13.91
N CYS A 193 8.67 -21.15 -12.72
CA CYS A 193 7.90 -21.89 -11.73
C CYS A 193 6.49 -22.27 -12.22
N LEU A 194 5.95 -21.58 -13.23
CA LEU A 194 4.64 -21.90 -13.83
C LEU A 194 4.63 -23.26 -14.53
N ILE A 195 5.73 -23.64 -15.18
CA ILE A 195 5.83 -24.89 -15.96
C ILE A 195 5.72 -26.12 -15.05
N ILE A 196 6.36 -26.07 -13.87
CA ILE A 196 6.41 -27.19 -12.93
C ILE A 196 5.20 -27.11 -11.99
N PRO A 197 4.25 -28.07 -12.04
CA PRO A 197 3.01 -27.99 -11.26
C PRO A 197 3.21 -27.80 -9.75
N LYS A 198 4.28 -28.38 -9.19
CA LYS A 198 4.64 -28.26 -7.77
C LYS A 198 5.13 -26.87 -7.39
N PHE A 199 5.65 -26.08 -8.34
CA PHE A 199 6.18 -24.74 -8.09
C PHE A 199 5.21 -23.61 -8.49
N ARG A 200 4.08 -23.92 -9.13
CA ARG A 200 3.06 -22.92 -9.49
C ARG A 200 2.61 -22.06 -8.31
N GLY A 201 2.53 -22.65 -7.11
CA GLY A 201 2.18 -21.93 -5.89
C GLY A 201 3.13 -20.77 -5.58
N TYR A 202 4.42 -20.89 -5.89
CA TYR A 202 5.40 -19.81 -5.68
C TYR A 202 5.14 -18.63 -6.61
N PHE A 203 4.80 -18.87 -7.89
CA PHE A 203 4.44 -17.80 -8.82
C PHE A 203 3.18 -17.05 -8.35
N PHE A 204 2.13 -17.77 -7.96
CA PHE A 204 0.90 -17.14 -7.48
C PHE A 204 1.08 -16.42 -6.15
N SER A 205 1.94 -16.93 -5.26
CA SER A 205 2.31 -16.24 -4.02
C SER A 205 3.03 -14.92 -4.31
N TRP A 206 4.01 -14.93 -5.20
CA TRP A 206 4.70 -13.73 -5.65
C TRP A 206 3.76 -12.73 -6.33
N LEU A 207 2.86 -13.20 -7.20
CA LEU A 207 1.88 -12.34 -7.87
C LEU A 207 0.95 -11.66 -6.86
N LYS A 208 0.49 -12.38 -5.83
CA LYS A 208 -0.29 -11.82 -4.72
C LYS A 208 0.50 -10.77 -3.94
N LEU A 209 1.76 -11.05 -3.61
CA LEU A 209 2.64 -10.11 -2.90
C LEU A 209 2.83 -8.83 -3.72
N TYR A 210 3.22 -8.97 -4.98
CA TYR A 210 3.41 -7.86 -5.90
C TYR A 210 2.14 -7.02 -6.03
N THR A 211 0.98 -7.64 -6.26
CA THR A 211 -0.30 -6.94 -6.39
C THR A 211 -0.66 -6.22 -5.08
N SER A 212 -0.36 -6.81 -3.92
CA SER A 212 -0.59 -6.18 -2.61
C SER A 212 0.25 -4.93 -2.43
N THR A 213 1.55 -5.02 -2.72
CA THR A 213 2.45 -3.89 -2.62
C THR A 213 2.11 -2.81 -3.65
N ALA A 214 1.78 -3.17 -4.88
CA ALA A 214 1.50 -2.23 -5.96
C ALA A 214 0.18 -1.44 -5.79
N LEU A 215 -0.78 -1.97 -5.01
CA LEU A 215 -2.00 -1.25 -4.65
C LEU A 215 -1.80 -0.25 -3.49
N GLN A 216 -0.76 -0.42 -2.66
CA GLN A 216 -0.54 0.45 -1.49
C GLN A 216 -0.41 1.94 -1.83
N PRO A 217 0.29 2.38 -2.90
CA PRO A 217 0.36 3.81 -3.22
C PRO A 217 -1.01 4.36 -3.62
N ALA A 218 -1.85 3.58 -4.32
CA ALA A 218 -3.21 4.00 -4.66
C ALA A 218 -4.07 4.25 -3.41
N PHE A 219 -4.00 3.36 -2.42
CA PHE A 219 -4.63 3.56 -1.11
C PHE A 219 -4.03 4.77 -0.36
N ALA A 220 -2.72 4.99 -0.46
CA ALA A 220 -2.07 6.16 0.09
C ALA A 220 -2.62 7.43 -0.52
N THR A 221 -2.80 7.49 -1.85
CA THR A 221 -3.39 8.63 -2.55
C THR A 221 -4.83 8.88 -2.12
N ILE A 222 -5.65 7.84 -1.90
CA ILE A 222 -7.03 8.01 -1.42
C ILE A 222 -7.05 8.66 -0.03
N ILE A 223 -6.29 8.11 0.91
CA ILE A 223 -6.24 8.63 2.29
C ILE A 223 -5.60 10.01 2.31
N ALA A 224 -4.47 10.18 1.62
CA ALA A 224 -3.76 11.45 1.58
C ALA A 224 -4.62 12.53 0.92
N GLY A 225 -5.31 12.26 -0.18
CA GLY A 225 -6.19 13.23 -0.83
C GLY A 225 -7.35 13.65 0.07
N PHE A 226 -8.00 12.68 0.72
CA PHE A 226 -9.09 12.98 1.65
C PHE A 226 -8.60 13.79 2.87
N MET A 227 -7.56 13.32 3.55
CA MET A 227 -7.05 13.95 4.77
C MET A 227 -6.39 15.30 4.51
N THR A 228 -5.60 15.42 3.43
CA THR A 228 -4.98 16.69 3.00
C THR A 228 -6.05 17.72 2.70
N SER A 229 -7.15 17.35 2.04
CA SER A 229 -8.26 18.28 1.80
C SER A 229 -8.91 18.77 3.09
N MET A 230 -9.12 17.89 4.08
CA MET A 230 -9.69 18.27 5.37
C MET A 230 -8.77 19.21 6.14
N ILE A 231 -7.47 18.89 6.18
CA ILE A 231 -6.45 19.71 6.84
C ILE A 231 -6.37 21.07 6.15
N LEU A 232 -6.26 21.10 4.82
CA LEU A 232 -6.14 22.33 4.05
C LEU A 232 -7.36 23.23 4.20
N ASN A 233 -8.57 22.67 4.16
CA ASN A 233 -9.80 23.42 4.41
C ASN A 233 -9.81 24.03 5.81
N GLN A 234 -9.33 23.28 6.82
CA GLN A 234 -9.28 23.78 8.18
C GLN A 234 -8.20 24.85 8.38
N THR A 235 -7.00 24.65 7.84
CA THR A 235 -5.93 25.65 7.92
C THR A 235 -6.29 26.92 7.15
N THR A 236 -6.96 26.79 6.00
CA THR A 236 -7.46 27.94 5.22
C THR A 236 -8.51 28.72 6.00
N LYS A 237 -9.47 28.04 6.66
CA LYS A 237 -10.47 28.72 7.50
C LYS A 237 -9.83 29.60 8.57
N ILE A 238 -8.84 29.07 9.29
CA ILE A 238 -8.15 29.84 10.33
C ILE A 238 -7.34 30.98 9.72
N THR A 239 -6.64 30.72 8.62
CA THR A 239 -5.86 31.76 7.92
C THR A 239 -6.74 32.91 7.43
N THR A 240 -7.93 32.62 6.92
CA THR A 240 -8.92 33.62 6.53
C THR A 240 -9.52 34.34 7.74
N GLN A 241 -9.79 33.65 8.86
CA GLN A 241 -10.24 34.29 10.10
C GLN A 241 -9.19 35.26 10.66
N GLN A 242 -7.90 34.93 10.57
CA GLN A 242 -6.80 35.79 11.01
C GLN A 242 -6.71 37.12 10.23
N GLN A 243 -7.29 37.20 9.03
CA GLN A 243 -7.35 38.41 8.23
C GLN A 243 -8.50 39.35 8.63
N GLN A 244 -9.38 38.93 9.54
CA GLN A 244 -10.49 39.77 10.01
C GLN A 244 -9.98 40.85 10.97
N ASP A 245 -10.54 42.05 10.86
CA ASP A 245 -10.26 43.16 11.76
C ASP A 245 -10.51 42.74 13.23
N ASN A 246 -9.57 43.08 14.11
CA ASN A 246 -9.62 42.78 15.55
C ASN A 246 -9.55 41.28 15.93
N PHE A 247 -9.17 40.37 15.02
CA PHE A 247 -9.03 38.94 15.32
C PHE A 247 -8.16 38.69 16.55
N TRP A 248 -6.98 39.31 16.60
CA TRP A 248 -5.97 39.14 17.65
C TRP A 248 -6.37 39.77 18.99
N SER A 249 -7.26 40.76 18.97
CA SER A 249 -7.73 41.47 20.15
C SER A 249 -9.06 40.93 20.69
N ASN A 250 -9.74 40.02 19.97
CA ASN A 250 -11.02 39.45 20.37
C ASN A 250 -10.83 38.05 20.99
N PRO A 251 -11.03 37.88 22.32
CA PRO A 251 -10.84 36.59 23.00
C PRO A 251 -11.71 35.45 22.44
N ALA A 252 -12.90 35.75 21.92
CA ALA A 252 -13.78 34.74 21.32
C ALA A 252 -13.22 34.20 20.00
N ASN A 253 -12.62 35.07 19.18
CA ASN A 253 -11.99 34.69 17.91
C ASN A 253 -10.70 33.88 18.16
N VAL A 254 -9.92 34.25 19.17
CA VAL A 254 -8.72 33.48 19.52
C VAL A 254 -9.08 32.12 20.14
N GLY A 255 -10.11 32.06 20.99
CA GLY A 255 -10.58 30.80 21.59
C GLY A 255 -11.09 29.79 20.55
N THR A 256 -11.83 30.26 19.54
CA THR A 256 -12.27 29.42 18.42
C THR A 256 -11.09 28.96 17.56
N ALA A 257 -10.14 29.84 17.27
CA ALA A 257 -8.92 29.49 16.56
C ALA A 257 -8.08 28.44 17.32
N MET A 258 -7.99 28.50 18.65
CA MET A 258 -7.30 27.47 19.44
C MET A 258 -7.92 26.08 19.25
N LEU A 259 -9.24 25.97 19.26
CA LEU A 259 -9.93 24.71 19.00
C LEU A 259 -9.67 24.20 17.58
N ASP A 260 -9.73 25.10 16.59
CA ASP A 260 -9.48 24.76 15.21
C ASP A 260 -8.02 24.30 14.98
N ILE A 261 -7.06 24.89 15.71
CA ILE A 261 -5.65 24.47 15.70
C ILE A 261 -5.50 23.05 16.30
N PHE A 262 -6.13 22.77 17.45
CA PHE A 262 -6.12 21.41 18.01
C PHE A 262 -6.72 20.39 17.05
N LEU A 263 -7.78 20.77 16.32
CA LEU A 263 -8.40 19.92 15.33
C LEU A 263 -7.45 19.59 14.16
N ILE A 264 -6.65 20.56 13.69
CA ILE A 264 -5.62 20.31 12.67
C ILE A 264 -4.60 19.28 13.15
N ILE A 265 -4.11 19.41 14.40
CA ILE A 265 -3.16 18.46 14.99
C ILE A 265 -3.78 17.05 15.03
N ILE A 266 -5.02 16.94 15.50
CA ILE A 266 -5.73 15.66 15.56
C ILE A 266 -5.89 15.06 14.16
N LEU A 267 -6.30 15.85 13.16
CA LEU A 267 -6.45 15.38 11.78
C LEU A 267 -5.11 14.87 11.20
N CYS A 268 -4.00 15.55 11.45
CA CYS A 268 -2.68 15.10 11.00
C CYS A 268 -2.28 13.77 11.66
N LEU A 269 -2.49 13.63 12.97
CA LEU A 269 -2.22 12.38 13.69
C LEU A 269 -3.10 11.24 13.19
N VAL A 270 -4.39 11.50 12.94
CA VAL A 270 -5.30 10.54 12.31
C VAL A 270 -4.80 10.17 10.92
N ALA A 271 -4.36 11.13 10.10
CA ALA A 271 -3.84 10.85 8.77
C ALA A 271 -2.61 9.93 8.81
N ILE A 272 -1.66 10.18 9.71
CA ILE A 272 -0.47 9.33 9.90
C ILE A 272 -0.88 7.91 10.32
N THR A 273 -1.79 7.79 11.29
CA THR A 273 -2.26 6.47 11.74
C THR A 273 -2.98 5.71 10.64
N LEU A 274 -3.82 6.36 9.83
CA LEU A 274 -4.51 5.72 8.70
C LEU A 274 -3.51 5.27 7.62
N LEU A 275 -2.52 6.10 7.28
CA LEU A 275 -1.47 5.73 6.33
C LEU A 275 -0.68 4.51 6.82
N SER A 276 -0.36 4.42 8.12
CA SER A 276 0.34 3.26 8.69
C SER A 276 -0.44 1.94 8.58
N LYS A 277 -1.77 1.99 8.39
CA LYS A 277 -2.63 0.81 8.27
C LYS A 277 -2.81 0.31 6.84
N ILE A 278 -2.38 1.08 5.84
CA ILE A 278 -2.49 0.71 4.43
C ILE A 278 -1.93 -0.69 4.14
N PRO A 279 -0.72 -1.08 4.60
CA PRO A 279 -0.18 -2.40 4.28
C PRO A 279 -1.09 -3.54 4.77
N GLN A 280 -1.77 -3.35 5.90
CA GLN A 280 -2.71 -4.34 6.44
C GLN A 280 -3.99 -4.43 5.59
N TRP A 281 -4.52 -3.29 5.12
CA TRP A 281 -5.72 -3.27 4.29
C TRP A 281 -5.49 -3.86 2.90
N THR A 282 -4.34 -3.59 2.26
CA THR A 282 -4.04 -4.18 0.95
C THR A 282 -3.85 -5.69 1.02
N GLN A 283 -3.21 -6.18 2.08
CA GLN A 283 -3.04 -7.63 2.33
C GLN A 283 -4.38 -8.34 2.58
N GLN A 284 -5.29 -7.69 3.31
CA GLN A 284 -6.64 -8.21 3.54
C GLN A 284 -7.47 -8.24 2.25
N LEU A 285 -7.38 -7.20 1.42
CA LEU A 285 -8.14 -7.11 0.16
C LEU A 285 -7.79 -8.25 -0.81
N ILE A 286 -6.52 -8.65 -0.89
CA ILE A 286 -6.05 -9.66 -1.84
C ILE A 286 -6.19 -11.09 -1.28
N GLY A 287 -6.48 -11.23 0.02
CA GLY A 287 -6.52 -12.53 0.67
C GLY A 287 -5.14 -13.20 0.72
N SER A 288 -4.08 -12.41 0.93
CA SER A 288 -2.73 -12.89 1.21
C SER A 288 -2.47 -13.09 2.71
N GLY A 289 -3.51 -12.97 3.55
CA GLY A 289 -3.43 -13.11 5.00
C GLY A 289 -3.45 -14.56 5.46
N ASP A 290 -2.34 -15.27 5.29
CA ASP A 290 -1.91 -16.29 6.26
C ASP A 290 -0.73 -15.68 7.03
N GLY A 291 -1.01 -15.20 8.23
CA GLY A 291 -0.04 -14.51 9.08
C GLY A 291 -0.75 -13.70 10.15
N GLU A 292 -0.89 -14.31 11.32
CA GLU A 292 -1.49 -13.79 12.55
C GLU A 292 -1.22 -12.31 12.83
N HIS A 293 -2.10 -11.39 12.42
CA HIS A 293 -2.33 -10.16 13.18
C HIS A 293 -3.78 -9.73 13.02
N LYS A 294 -4.48 -9.83 14.15
CA LYS A 294 -5.85 -9.35 14.38
C LYS A 294 -6.09 -8.04 13.64
N THR A 295 -7.00 -8.11 12.67
CA THR A 295 -7.51 -6.98 11.91
C THR A 295 -8.04 -5.91 12.87
N GLY A 296 -7.72 -4.63 12.64
CA GLY A 296 -8.04 -3.52 13.55
C GLY A 296 -9.50 -3.50 14.03
N ILE A 297 -9.73 -2.93 15.24
CA ILE A 297 -10.99 -2.68 15.99
C ILE A 297 -12.07 -3.79 15.93
N ALA A 298 -12.51 -4.25 14.76
CA ALA A 298 -13.31 -5.46 14.57
C ALA A 298 -12.61 -6.74 15.10
N GLY A 299 -11.28 -6.87 15.05
CA GLY A 299 -10.55 -7.98 15.69
C GLY A 299 -10.45 -7.86 17.21
N ALA A 300 -10.57 -6.65 17.76
CA ALA A 300 -10.68 -6.42 19.20
C ALA A 300 -12.11 -6.71 19.70
N ILE A 301 -13.13 -6.40 18.90
CA ILE A 301 -14.54 -6.69 19.20
C ILE A 301 -14.86 -8.18 18.98
N ALA A 302 -14.29 -8.83 17.97
CA ALA A 302 -14.37 -10.28 17.80
C ALA A 302 -13.56 -11.02 18.88
N GLY A 303 -12.43 -10.46 19.34
CA GLY A 303 -11.65 -11.00 20.47
C GLY A 303 -12.38 -10.87 21.81
N ALA A 304 -13.01 -9.71 22.08
CA ALA A 304 -13.83 -9.51 23.28
C ALA A 304 -15.13 -10.32 23.23
N GLY A 305 -15.78 -10.43 22.06
CA GLY A 305 -16.98 -11.23 21.83
C GLY A 305 -16.71 -12.74 21.84
N ALA A 306 -15.56 -13.20 21.36
CA ALA A 306 -15.15 -14.60 21.44
C ALA A 306 -14.73 -15.00 22.87
N MET A 307 -14.07 -14.10 23.61
CA MET A 307 -13.78 -14.30 25.04
C MET A 307 -15.04 -14.25 25.90
N ALA A 308 -16.02 -13.40 25.58
CA ALA A 308 -17.33 -13.40 26.23
C ALA A 308 -18.14 -14.67 25.92
N LYS A 309 -18.04 -15.21 24.69
CA LYS A 309 -18.71 -16.45 24.27
C LYS A 309 -18.02 -17.71 24.80
N GLN A 310 -16.70 -17.71 24.96
CA GLN A 310 -15.95 -18.76 25.66
C GLN A 310 -16.15 -18.66 27.18
N GLY A 311 -16.24 -17.46 27.74
CA GLY A 311 -16.61 -17.22 29.13
C GLY A 311 -18.03 -17.69 29.44
N PHE A 312 -19.00 -17.42 28.56
CA PHE A 312 -20.37 -17.94 28.70
C PHE A 312 -20.45 -19.45 28.54
N LYS A 313 -19.74 -20.05 27.56
CA LYS A 313 -19.67 -21.51 27.40
C LYS A 313 -19.01 -22.18 28.61
N GLY A 314 -17.91 -21.61 29.12
CA GLY A 314 -17.22 -22.05 30.33
C GLY A 314 -18.08 -21.90 31.58
N TYR A 315 -18.90 -20.84 31.68
CA TYR A 315 -19.84 -20.66 32.79
C TYR A 315 -21.01 -21.65 32.73
N THR A 316 -21.53 -21.96 31.54
CA THR A 316 -22.56 -23.02 31.37
C THR A 316 -22.00 -24.42 31.62
N GLN A 317 -20.76 -24.70 31.21
CA GLN A 317 -20.09 -25.98 31.50
C GLN A 317 -19.77 -26.10 32.99
N ALA A 318 -19.21 -25.07 33.63
CA ALA A 318 -18.94 -25.07 35.07
C ALA A 318 -20.20 -25.10 35.94
N ARG A 319 -21.36 -24.65 35.43
CA ARG A 319 -22.66 -24.81 36.09
C ARG A 319 -23.18 -26.24 35.97
N ASN A 320 -23.09 -26.84 34.78
CA ASN A 320 -23.50 -28.22 34.57
C ASN A 320 -22.60 -29.19 35.37
N ASP A 321 -21.28 -28.98 35.33
CA ASP A 321 -20.32 -29.83 36.05
C ASP A 321 -20.46 -29.70 37.58
N ARG A 322 -20.79 -28.51 38.11
CA ARG A 322 -21.14 -28.36 39.53
C ARG A 322 -22.43 -29.10 39.89
N ASN A 323 -23.45 -29.08 39.05
CA ASN A 323 -24.66 -29.87 39.29
C ASN A 323 -24.39 -31.39 39.27
N TYR A 324 -23.41 -31.86 38.50
CA TYR A 324 -22.98 -33.26 38.52
C TYR A 324 -22.11 -33.61 39.73
N GLN A 325 -21.31 -32.67 40.24
CA GLN A 325 -20.38 -32.91 41.36
C GLN A 325 -20.96 -32.60 42.75
N THR A 326 -22.02 -31.80 42.86
CA THR A 326 -22.83 -31.66 44.10
C THR A 326 -24.10 -32.51 44.09
N GLY A 327 -24.32 -33.30 43.03
CA GLY A 327 -25.32 -34.37 42.97
C GLY A 327 -24.88 -35.66 43.67
N GLY A 328 -23.88 -35.57 44.55
CA GLY A 328 -23.61 -36.60 45.52
C GLY A 328 -24.76 -36.73 46.52
N GLN A 329 -24.99 -37.98 46.89
CA GLN A 329 -25.35 -38.36 48.25
C GLN A 329 -26.79 -38.05 48.68
N LYS A 330 -27.71 -38.91 48.22
CA LYS A 330 -28.53 -39.72 49.12
C LYS A 330 -28.52 -41.17 48.66
#